data_AF-X1KSN1-F1
#
_entry.id   AF-X1KSN1-F1
#
_cell.length_a   1.000
_cell.length_b   1.000
_cell.length_c   1.000
_cell.angle_alpha   90.00
_cell.angle_beta   90.00
_cell.angle_gamma   90.00
#
_symmetry.space_group_name_H-M   'P 1'
#
loop_
_entity.id
_entity.type
_entity.pdbx_description
1 polymer ?
#
loop_
_entity_poly.entity_id
_entity_poly.type
_entity_poly.pdbx_seq_one_letter_code
_entity_poly.pdbx_strand_id
1 'polypeptide(L)'
;NITKITYKGIILKIAGGVVNLYNLIGYFSDILSYSRLFALGLSTAVLAVVVNNFVMLFKDIPFIGIILAALIFIIGHLFNMVISGMGAFIHSTRLQYVEFFTKFYEGGGTPFKPFKTITKYIKIQISH
;
A
#
# COMPACT_ATOMS: atom_id res chain seq x y z
N ASN A 1 -45.92 -13.81 -28.30
CA ASN A 1 -44.60 -14.38 -27.93
C ASN A 1 -43.45 -13.43 -28.25
N ILE A 2 -43.31 -12.96 -29.50
CA ILE A 2 -42.21 -12.12 -30.02
C ILE A 2 -41.78 -10.98 -29.06
N THR A 3 -42.73 -10.23 -28.49
CA THR A 3 -42.46 -9.11 -27.56
C THR A 3 -41.62 -9.50 -26.34
N LYS A 4 -41.80 -10.69 -25.76
CA LYS A 4 -40.95 -11.17 -24.64
C LYS A 4 -39.50 -11.42 -25.07
N ILE A 5 -39.27 -11.82 -26.32
CA ILE A 5 -37.94 -12.09 -26.87
C ILE A 5 -37.18 -10.76 -27.01
N THR A 6 -37.82 -9.74 -27.59
CA THR A 6 -37.25 -8.38 -27.70
C THR A 6 -36.96 -7.77 -26.33
N TYR A 7 -37.89 -7.86 -25.37
CA TYR A 7 -37.67 -7.35 -24.01
C TYR A 7 -36.50 -8.04 -23.31
N LYS A 8 -36.41 -9.37 -23.41
CA LYS A 8 -35.28 -10.16 -22.88
C LYS A 8 -33.96 -9.76 -23.55
N GLY A 9 -33.97 -9.50 -24.86
CA GLY A 9 -32.79 -9.03 -25.61
C GLY A 9 -32.33 -7.63 -25.23
N ILE A 10 -33.25 -6.69 -24.97
CA ILE A 10 -32.94 -5.34 -24.49
C ILE A 10 -32.35 -5.39 -23.08
N ILE A 11 -32.98 -6.14 -22.17
CA ILE A 11 -32.46 -6.34 -20.80
C ILE A 11 -31.08 -7.01 -20.85
N LEU A 12 -30.86 -7.99 -21.71
CA LEU A 12 -29.57 -8.66 -21.87
C LEU A 12 -28.48 -7.71 -22.42
N LYS A 13 -28.83 -6.79 -23.33
CA LYS A 13 -27.91 -5.74 -23.81
C LYS A 13 -27.55 -4.74 -22.72
N ILE A 14 -28.52 -4.30 -21.91
CA ILE A 14 -28.27 -3.38 -20.78
C ILE A 14 -27.43 -4.07 -19.71
N ALA A 15 -27.76 -5.31 -19.35
CA ALA A 15 -26.98 -6.12 -18.41
C ALA A 15 -25.54 -6.35 -18.91
N GLY A 16 -25.35 -6.69 -20.19
CA GLY A 16 -24.03 -6.80 -20.81
C GLY A 16 -23.25 -5.48 -20.82
N GLY A 17 -23.93 -4.35 -21.02
CA GLY A 17 -23.35 -3.01 -20.88
C GLY A 17 -22.87 -2.73 -19.45
N VAL A 18 -23.69 -3.04 -18.44
CA VAL A 18 -23.34 -2.89 -17.02
C VAL A 18 -22.18 -3.82 -16.63
N VAL A 19 -22.15 -5.07 -17.12
CA VAL A 19 -21.02 -6.00 -16.89
C VAL A 19 -19.73 -5.49 -17.56
N ASN A 20 -19.80 -4.94 -18.77
CA ASN A 20 -18.63 -4.33 -19.40
C ASN A 20 -18.14 -3.07 -18.67
N LEU A 21 -19.05 -2.24 -18.14
CA LEU A 21 -18.69 -1.13 -17.26
C LEU A 21 -18.07 -1.62 -15.95
N TYR A 22 -18.55 -2.72 -15.37
CA TYR A 22 -17.99 -3.31 -14.16
C TYR A 22 -16.57 -3.86 -14.40
N ASN A 23 -16.34 -4.53 -15.54
CA ASN A 23 -15.01 -4.97 -15.97
C ASN A 23 -14.07 -3.76 -16.19
N LEU A 24 -14.56 -2.69 -16.80
CA LEU A 24 -13.80 -1.44 -16.99
C LEU A 24 -13.43 -0.80 -15.65
N ILE A 25 -14.36 -0.74 -14.68
CA ILE A 25 -14.11 -0.28 -13.32
C ILE A 25 -13.08 -1.17 -12.60
N GLY A 26 -13.09 -2.48 -12.85
CA GLY A 26 -12.05 -3.41 -12.41
C GLY A 26 -10.65 -3.01 -12.91
N TYR A 27 -10.48 -2.85 -14.22
CA TYR A 27 -9.20 -2.39 -14.79
C TYR A 27 -8.76 -1.01 -14.30
N PHE A 28 -9.70 -0.07 -14.09
CA PHE A 28 -9.39 1.22 -13.45
C PHE A 28 -8.95 1.05 -12.00
N SER A 29 -9.53 0.10 -11.24
CA SER A 29 -9.11 -0.21 -9.87
C SER A 29 -7.69 -0.78 -9.82
N ASP A 30 -7.31 -1.63 -10.79
CA ASP A 30 -5.94 -2.15 -10.90
C ASP A 30 -4.94 -1.01 -11.16
N ILE A 31 -5.22 -0.14 -12.15
CA ILE A 31 -4.42 1.05 -12.46
C ILE A 31 -4.30 1.97 -11.23
N LEU A 32 -5.39 2.18 -10.50
CA LEU A 32 -5.41 2.99 -9.28
C LEU A 32 -4.61 2.34 -8.13
N SER A 33 -4.48 1.01 -8.09
CA SER A 33 -3.62 0.29 -7.13
C SER A 33 -2.14 0.58 -7.39
N TYR A 34 -1.70 0.57 -8.65
CA TYR A 34 -0.34 0.93 -9.06
C TYR A 34 -0.02 2.43 -8.90
N SER A 35 -1.05 3.29 -8.94
CA SER A 35 -0.91 4.75 -8.82
C SER A 35 -0.12 5.21 -7.58
N ARG A 36 -0.12 4.48 -6.44
CA ARG A 36 0.66 4.89 -5.25
C ARG A 36 2.17 4.73 -5.39
N LEU A 37 2.67 3.87 -6.29
CA LEU A 37 4.09 3.81 -6.61
C LEU A 37 4.52 5.06 -7.40
N PHE A 38 3.68 5.48 -8.37
CA PHE A 38 3.85 6.75 -9.07
C PHE A 38 3.74 7.95 -8.11
N ALA A 39 2.77 7.94 -7.18
CA ALA A 39 2.60 9.03 -6.21
C ALA A 39 3.80 9.18 -5.25
N LEU A 40 4.44 8.09 -4.83
CA LEU A 40 5.67 8.13 -4.05
C LEU A 40 6.83 8.78 -4.85
N GLY A 41 7.00 8.40 -6.13
CA GLY A 41 7.99 9.02 -7.03
C GLY A 41 7.68 10.48 -7.38
N LEU A 42 6.40 10.85 -7.46
CA LEU A 42 5.99 12.26 -7.65
C LEU A 42 6.26 13.08 -6.38
N SER A 43 6.06 12.50 -5.20
CA SER A 43 6.29 13.19 -3.92
C SER A 43 7.77 13.53 -3.69
N THR A 44 8.71 12.63 -4.04
CA THR A 44 10.15 12.93 -3.95
C THR A 44 10.55 14.05 -4.91
N ALA A 45 10.03 14.06 -6.14
CA ALA A 45 10.27 15.09 -7.14
C ALA A 45 9.72 16.46 -6.70
N VAL A 46 8.50 16.50 -6.17
CA VAL A 46 7.90 17.75 -5.62
C VAL A 46 8.72 18.25 -4.42
N LEU A 47 9.18 17.37 -3.54
CA LEU A 47 10.04 17.76 -2.41
C LEU A 47 11.39 18.34 -2.89
N ALA A 48 11.99 17.79 -3.95
CA ALA A 48 13.21 18.36 -4.53
C ALA A 48 12.98 19.79 -5.09
N VAL A 49 11.84 20.04 -5.74
CA VAL A 49 11.46 21.39 -6.20
C VAL A 49 11.22 22.34 -5.03
N VAL A 50 10.55 21.90 -3.97
CA VAL A 50 10.31 22.72 -2.76
C VAL A 50 11.63 23.07 -2.06
N VAL A 51 12.56 22.12 -1.90
CA VAL A 51 13.90 22.37 -1.35
C VAL A 51 14.69 23.36 -2.21
N ASN A 52 14.64 23.23 -3.54
CA ASN A 52 15.30 24.17 -4.45
C ASN A 52 14.70 25.59 -4.36
N ASN A 53 13.38 25.71 -4.20
CA ASN A 53 12.72 27.00 -3.99
C ASN A 53 13.12 27.64 -2.65
N PHE A 54 13.23 26.87 -1.57
CA PHE A 54 13.77 27.35 -0.30
C PHE A 54 15.22 27.83 -0.43
N VAL A 55 16.07 27.09 -1.14
CA VAL A 55 17.45 27.52 -1.44
C VAL A 55 17.48 28.84 -2.20
N MET A 56 16.59 29.04 -3.17
CA MET A 56 16.56 30.27 -3.97
C MET A 56 16.14 31.50 -3.16
N LEU A 57 15.35 31.36 -2.08
CA LEU A 57 15.01 32.44 -1.16
C LEU A 57 16.20 32.96 -0.32
N PHE A 58 17.25 32.15 -0.12
CA PHE A 58 18.46 32.55 0.61
C PHE A 58 19.62 32.96 -0.30
N LYS A 59 19.41 32.97 -1.62
CA LYS A 59 20.45 33.21 -2.63
C LYS A 59 21.06 34.61 -2.59
N ASP A 60 20.27 35.60 -2.15
CA ASP A 60 20.69 37.01 -2.15
C ASP A 60 21.63 37.37 -0.98
N ILE A 61 21.88 36.44 -0.04
CA ILE A 61 22.78 36.67 1.10
C ILE A 61 24.16 36.03 0.81
N PRO A 62 25.21 36.81 0.51
CA PRO A 62 26.51 36.29 0.13
C PRO A 62 27.17 35.47 1.27
N PHE A 63 27.92 34.44 0.87
CA PHE A 63 28.53 33.40 1.72
C PHE A 63 27.55 32.58 2.58
N ILE A 64 26.72 33.20 3.43
CA ILE A 64 25.85 32.46 4.35
C ILE A 64 24.79 31.63 3.60
N GLY A 65 24.27 32.15 2.47
CA GLY A 65 23.29 31.44 1.65
C GLY A 65 23.81 30.13 1.08
N ILE A 66 25.12 30.03 0.77
CA ILE A 66 25.74 28.81 0.25
C ILE A 66 25.88 27.74 1.35
N ILE A 67 26.33 28.13 2.54
CA ILE A 67 26.42 27.22 3.70
C ILE A 67 25.03 26.73 4.11
N LEU A 68 24.04 27.63 4.14
CA LEU A 68 22.67 27.30 4.53
C LEU A 68 21.99 26.43 3.48
N ALA A 69 22.22 26.68 2.19
CA ALA A 69 21.72 25.85 1.10
C ALA A 69 22.28 24.43 1.12
N ALA A 70 23.58 24.26 1.37
CA ALA A 70 24.19 22.93 1.50
C ALA A 70 23.60 22.14 2.68
N LEU A 71 23.42 22.80 3.82
CA LEU A 71 22.81 22.20 5.02
C LEU A 71 21.34 21.81 4.78
N ILE A 72 20.54 22.71 4.19
CA ILE A 72 19.13 22.47 3.84
C ILE A 72 18.99 21.38 2.76
N PHE A 73 19.90 21.31 1.79
CA PHE A 73 19.89 20.26 0.77
C PHE A 73 20.14 18.88 1.38
N ILE A 74 21.12 18.76 2.28
CA ILE A 74 21.46 17.50 2.97
C ILE A 74 20.32 17.07 3.91
N ILE A 75 19.84 17.97 4.77
CA ILE A 75 18.74 17.66 5.71
C ILE A 75 17.45 17.37 4.93
N GLY A 76 17.15 18.15 3.90
CA GLY A 76 15.99 17.98 3.04
C GLY A 76 15.99 16.64 2.30
N HIS A 77 17.11 16.23 1.70
CA HIS A 77 17.21 14.91 1.06
C HIS A 77 17.13 13.76 2.07
N LEU A 78 17.78 13.88 3.22
CA LEU A 78 17.74 12.84 4.27
C LEU A 78 16.31 12.64 4.79
N PHE A 79 15.60 13.74 5.08
CA PHE A 79 14.22 13.71 5.59
C PHE A 79 13.22 13.24 4.51
N ASN A 80 13.41 13.65 3.25
CA ASN A 80 12.65 13.16 2.09
C ASN A 80 12.84 11.64 1.90
N MET A 81 14.07 11.13 2.04
CA MET A 81 14.38 9.71 1.96
C MET A 81 13.73 8.91 3.10
N VAL A 82 13.75 9.42 4.33
CA VAL A 82 13.06 8.81 5.48
C VAL A 82 11.54 8.77 5.28
N ILE A 83 10.91 9.90 4.94
CA ILE A 83 9.46 9.95 4.70
C ILE A 83 9.05 9.05 3.54
N SER A 84 9.81 9.05 2.45
CA SER A 84 9.51 8.21 1.27
C SER A 84 9.71 6.72 1.57
N GLY A 85 10.73 6.36 2.36
CA GLY A 85 10.94 4.99 2.84
C GLY A 85 9.82 4.50 3.76
N MET A 86 9.39 5.33 4.71
CA MET A 86 8.25 5.04 5.58
C MET A 86 6.93 4.94 4.78
N GLY A 87 6.70 5.84 3.82
CA GLY A 87 5.53 5.79 2.93
C GLY A 87 5.50 4.55 2.04
N ALA A 88 6.65 4.17 1.48
CA ALA A 88 6.81 2.94 0.69
C ALA A 88 6.58 1.69 1.54
N PHE A 89 7.11 1.64 2.76
CA PHE A 89 6.84 0.57 3.73
C PHE A 89 5.33 0.45 3.99
N ILE A 90 4.63 1.56 4.24
CA ILE A 90 3.20 1.57 4.54
C ILE A 90 2.29 1.17 3.35
N HIS A 91 2.50 1.66 2.10
CA HIS A 91 1.70 1.17 0.94
C HIS A 91 2.05 -0.30 0.59
N SER A 92 3.26 -0.78 0.94
CA SER A 92 3.65 -2.20 0.84
C SER A 92 2.95 -3.08 1.88
N THR A 93 2.91 -2.67 3.16
CA THR A 93 2.11 -3.37 4.18
C THR A 93 0.63 -3.37 3.82
N ARG A 94 0.11 -2.28 3.24
CA ARG A 94 -1.27 -2.24 2.71
C ARG A 94 -1.48 -3.19 1.52
N LEU A 95 -0.51 -3.32 0.61
CA LEU A 95 -0.53 -4.36 -0.45
C LEU A 95 -0.64 -5.76 0.17
N GLN A 96 0.27 -6.12 1.08
CA GLN A 96 0.23 -7.44 1.74
C GLN A 96 -1.09 -7.68 2.48
N TYR A 97 -1.57 -6.72 3.27
CA TYR A 97 -2.79 -6.91 4.06
C TYR A 97 -4.07 -7.00 3.22
N VAL A 98 -4.17 -6.23 2.13
CA VAL A 98 -5.38 -6.18 1.28
C VAL A 98 -5.38 -7.26 0.20
N GLU A 99 -4.23 -7.63 -0.36
CA GLU A 99 -4.16 -8.52 -1.54
C GLU A 99 -3.58 -9.91 -1.23
N PHE A 100 -2.75 -10.06 -0.18
CA PHE A 100 -2.16 -11.35 0.19
C PHE A 100 -3.03 -12.09 1.22
N PHE A 101 -3.39 -11.44 2.34
CA PHE A 101 -4.25 -12.09 3.35
C PHE A 101 -5.63 -12.46 2.78
N THR A 102 -6.25 -11.62 1.95
CA THR A 102 -7.56 -11.93 1.34
C THR A 102 -7.54 -13.09 0.33
N LYS A 103 -6.37 -13.47 -0.20
CA LYS A 103 -6.21 -14.57 -1.17
C LYS A 103 -5.57 -15.83 -0.59
N PHE A 104 -4.83 -15.72 0.52
CA PHE A 104 -4.08 -16.83 1.11
C PHE A 104 -4.41 -17.13 2.58
N TYR A 105 -5.27 -16.32 3.24
CA TYR A 105 -5.71 -16.55 4.62
C TYR A 105 -7.18 -16.97 4.66
N GLU A 106 -7.45 -18.25 4.44
CA GLU A 106 -8.75 -18.83 4.79
C GLU A 106 -8.94 -18.77 6.31
N GLY A 107 -9.92 -17.99 6.76
CA GLY A 107 -10.21 -17.73 8.18
C GLY A 107 -10.84 -18.93 8.90
N GLY A 108 -10.12 -20.05 8.99
CA GLY A 108 -10.61 -21.31 9.57
C GLY A 108 -9.54 -22.22 10.18
N GLY A 109 -8.26 -21.82 10.20
CA GLY A 109 -7.19 -22.63 10.80
C GLY A 109 -7.36 -22.81 12.31
N THR A 110 -7.41 -24.06 12.79
CA THR A 110 -7.42 -24.34 14.22
C THR A 110 -6.05 -24.02 14.83
N PRO A 111 -5.97 -23.27 15.94
CA PRO A 111 -4.69 -22.93 16.56
C PRO A 111 -4.04 -24.21 17.12
N PHE A 112 -2.86 -24.56 16.60
CA PHE A 112 -2.12 -25.75 17.00
C PHE A 112 -1.79 -25.70 18.51
N LYS A 113 -2.53 -26.47 19.30
CA LYS A 113 -2.15 -26.78 20.68
C LYS A 113 -1.09 -27.87 20.64
N PRO A 114 0.19 -27.58 20.98
CA PRO A 114 1.19 -28.64 21.10
C PRO A 114 0.77 -29.64 22.19
N PHE A 115 1.13 -30.91 22.01
CA PHE A 115 0.92 -31.96 23.01
C PHE A 115 1.78 -31.72 24.25
N LYS A 116 1.33 -30.81 25.13
CA LYS A 116 1.89 -30.67 26.48
C LYS A 116 1.43 -31.86 27.31
N THR A 117 2.32 -32.80 27.58
CA THR A 117 2.07 -33.94 28.46
C THR A 117 1.64 -33.44 29.84
N ILE A 118 0.36 -33.61 30.18
CA ILE A 118 -0.19 -33.18 31.48
C ILE A 118 0.13 -34.26 32.51
N THR A 119 1.36 -34.27 33.02
CA THR A 119 1.87 -35.22 34.02
C THR A 119 1.29 -34.96 35.43
N LYS A 120 -0.04 -34.88 35.55
CA LYS A 120 -0.75 -34.60 36.81
C LYS A 120 -0.65 -35.73 37.86
N TYR A 121 -0.25 -36.93 37.45
CA TYR A 121 -0.26 -38.13 38.32
C TYR A 121 1.06 -38.92 38.37
N ILE A 122 2.14 -38.44 37.73
CA ILE A 122 3.45 -39.11 37.82
C ILE A 122 4.24 -38.50 38.98
N LYS A 123 4.06 -39.03 40.20
CA LYS A 123 5.07 -38.88 41.25
C LYS A 123 6.29 -39.70 40.84
N ILE A 124 7.35 -39.05 40.39
CA ILE A 124 8.67 -39.70 40.23
C ILE A 124 9.24 -39.87 41.64
N GLN A 125 8.88 -40.96 42.30
CA GLN A 125 9.42 -41.33 43.61
C GLN A 125 10.79 -41.98 43.42
N ILE A 126 11.82 -41.15 43.23
CA ILE A 126 13.20 -41.60 43.25
C ILE A 126 13.48 -42.13 44.66
N SER A 127 13.88 -43.39 44.74
CA SER A 127 14.27 -44.09 45.96
C SER A 127 15.66 -44.68 45.72
N HIS A 128 16.57 -44.38 46.66
CA HIS A 128 18.03 -44.46 46.52
C HIS A 128 18.67 -43.46 45.54
#